data_AF-A0A7C5JCD8-F1
#
_entry.id   AF-A0A7C5JCD8-F1
#
_cell.length_a   1.000
_cell.length_b   1.000
_cell.length_c   1.000
_cell.angle_alpha   90.00
_cell.angle_beta   90.00
_cell.angle_gamma   90.00
#
_symmetry.space_group_name_H-M   'P 1'
#
loop_
_entity.id
_entity.type
_entity.pdbx_description
1 polymer ?
#
loop_
_entity_poly.entity_id
_entity_poly.type
_entity_poly.pdbx_seq_one_letter_code
_entity_poly.pdbx_strand_id
1 'polypeptide(L)' 'KALKEGYRTGDIADYDAKEVVTCSEMGDIIAEYASK' A
#
# COMPACT_ATOMS: atom_id res chain seq x y z
N LYS A 1 -2.94 -5.49 6.25
CA LYS A 1 -4.10 -5.51 5.33
C LYS A 1 -3.75 -4.83 4.01
N ALA A 2 -3.18 -3.61 4.02
CA ALA A 2 -2.66 -2.89 2.84
C ALA A 2 -1.91 -3.75 1.80
N LEU A 3 -0.87 -4.51 2.20
CA LEU A 3 -0.13 -5.33 1.24
C LEU A 3 -0.94 -6.49 0.64
N LYS A 4 -1.97 -6.97 1.33
CA LYS A 4 -2.84 -8.05 0.85
C LYS A 4 -3.91 -7.55 -0.12
N GLU A 5 -4.18 -6.25 -0.11
CA GLU A 5 -5.14 -5.59 -1.02
C GLU A 5 -4.51 -5.06 -2.31
N GLY A 6 -3.19 -5.17 -2.44
CA GLY A 6 -2.46 -4.85 -3.67
C GLY A 6 -1.86 -3.44 -3.71
N TYR A 7 -1.89 -2.71 -2.58
CA TYR A 7 -1.14 -1.46 -2.42
C TYR A 7 0.36 -1.74 -2.35
N ARG A 8 1.13 -1.14 -3.25
CA ARG A 8 2.58 -1.32 -3.36
C ARG A 8 3.25 0.02 -3.62
N THR A 9 4.44 0.20 -3.09
CA THR A 9 5.30 1.32 -3.44
C THR A 9 6.04 1.00 -4.74
N GLY A 10 6.51 2.05 -5.46
CA GLY A 10 7.06 1.93 -6.81
C GLY A 10 8.25 0.97 -6.96
N ASP A 11 8.94 0.63 -5.87
CA ASP A 11 10.04 -0.34 -5.80
C ASP A 11 9.59 -1.80 -5.94
N ILE A 12 8.36 -2.12 -5.57
CA ILE A 12 7.80 -3.48 -5.57
C ILE A 12 6.48 -3.58 -6.35
N ALA A 13 6.19 -2.56 -7.17
CA ALA A 13 4.96 -2.46 -7.94
C ALA A 13 4.86 -3.48 -9.10
N ASP A 14 5.99 -3.96 -9.62
CA ASP A 14 6.03 -4.87 -10.78
C ASP A 14 5.46 -6.28 -10.50
N TYR A 15 5.29 -6.67 -9.24
CA TYR A 15 4.75 -7.97 -8.85
C TYR A 15 3.34 -7.85 -8.28
N ASP A 16 2.35 -7.68 -9.17
CA ASP A 16 0.91 -7.78 -8.88
C ASP A 16 0.33 -6.58 -8.07
N ALA A 17 0.86 -5.38 -8.29
CA ALA A 17 0.30 -4.17 -7.69
C ALA A 17 -1.01 -3.78 -8.37
N LYS A 18 -2.08 -3.67 -7.58
CA LYS A 18 -3.33 -3.05 -8.02
C LYS A 18 -3.23 -1.54 -8.08
N GLU A 19 -2.51 -0.96 -7.14
CA GLU A 19 -2.36 0.48 -7.02
C GLU A 19 -0.96 0.80 -6.48
N VAL A 20 -0.25 1.63 -7.25
CA VAL A 20 1.08 2.11 -6.87
C VAL A 20 0.90 3.38 -6.06
N VAL A 21 1.27 3.30 -4.79
CA VAL A 21 1.15 4.40 -3.83
C VAL A 21 2.52 4.96 -3.48
N THR A 22 2.57 6.24 -3.13
CA THR A 22 3.79 6.85 -2.59
C THR A 22 4.06 6.41 -1.15
N CYS A 23 5.25 6.70 -0.64
CA CYS A 23 5.63 6.37 0.74
C CYS A 23 4.68 7.00 1.78
N SER A 24 4.21 8.22 1.51
CA SER A 24 3.28 8.93 2.39
C SER A 24 1.91 8.28 2.39
N GLU A 25 1.36 8.03 1.19
CA GLU A 25 0.04 7.40 1.02
C GLU A 25 0.00 5.99 1.62
N MET A 26 1.10 5.23 1.49
CA MET A 26 1.19 3.91 2.13
C MET A 26 1.11 4.00 3.66
N GLY A 27 1.70 5.05 4.26
CA GLY A 27 1.61 5.31 5.69
C GLY A 27 0.19 5.60 6.15
N ASP A 28 -0.54 6.44 5.41
CA ASP A 28 -1.93 6.79 5.70
C ASP A 28 -2.85 5.55 5.59
N ILE A 29 -2.67 4.75 4.55
CA ILE A 29 -3.42 3.50 4.34
C ILE A 29 -3.17 2.54 5.50
N ILE A 30 -1.91 2.35 5.91
CA ILE A 30 -1.58 1.46 7.04
C ILE A 30 -2.21 1.99 8.34
N ALA A 31 -2.17 3.30 8.59
CA ALA A 31 -2.75 3.93 9.77
C ALA A 31 -4.28 3.72 9.82
N GLU A 32 -4.97 3.83 8.69
CA GLU A 32 -6.41 3.54 8.60
C GLU A 32 -6.70 2.08 8.94
N TYR A 33 -5.93 1.14 8.40
CA TYR A 33 -6.08 -0.28 8.73
C TYR A 33 -5.71 -0.64 10.17
N ALA A 34 -4.75 0.08 10.78
CA ALA A 34 -4.33 -0.16 12.16
C ALA A 34 -5.34 0.40 13.17
N SER A 35 -6.07 1.44 12.78
CA SER A 35 -7.15 2.04 13.58
C SER A 35 -8.47 1.23 13.51
N LYS A 36 -8.51 0.14 12.72
CA LYS A 36 -9.69 -0.70 12.43
C LYS A 36 -9.48 -2.18 12.76
#